data_AF-A0A7W5V6Y9-F1
#
_entry.id   AF-A0A7W5V6Y9-F1
#
_cell.length_a   1.000
_cell.length_b   1.000
_cell.length_c   1.000
_cell.angle_alpha   90.00
_cell.angle_beta   90.00
_cell.angle_gamma   90.00
#
_symmetry.space_group_name_H-M   'P 1'
#
loop_
_entity.id
_entity.type
_entity.pdbx_description
1 polymer ?
#
loop_
_entity_poly.entity_id
_entity_poly.type
_entity_poly.pdbx_seq_one_letter_code
_entity_poly.pdbx_strand_id
1 'polypeptide(L)'
;MARSQPTDPPPIDLLGPVLGEVSWFCCGTAWGPCSSTGKGACGTCNSGNMQHAWPNTSDACWSITRPDRCGDSLSRRTCGFRHKTTALCSGASVVTAIADCGPQTDLFCGERSCCGSTCASNRLIDLTPAAYSKIASLSTGLRPCEISTA
;
A
#
# COMPACT_ATOMS: atom_id res chain seq x y z
N MET A 1 -9.35 -39.65 -8.58
CA MET A 1 -8.00 -39.03 -8.42
C MET A 1 -8.15 -37.89 -7.43
N ALA A 2 -7.76 -38.10 -6.17
CA ALA A 2 -7.87 -37.10 -5.12
C ALA A 2 -6.72 -36.09 -5.28
N ARG A 3 -7.05 -34.80 -5.34
CA ARG A 3 -6.07 -33.71 -5.40
C ARG A 3 -5.60 -33.48 -3.96
N SER A 4 -4.37 -33.86 -3.66
CA SER A 4 -3.75 -33.60 -2.35
C SER A 4 -3.78 -32.09 -2.08
N GLN A 5 -4.41 -31.70 -0.97
CA GLN A 5 -4.30 -30.34 -0.45
C GLN A 5 -2.92 -30.17 0.19
N PRO A 6 -2.24 -29.02 0.03
CA PRO A 6 -1.00 -28.74 0.76
C PRO A 6 -1.29 -28.68 2.26
N THR A 7 -0.53 -29.43 3.05
CA THR A 7 -0.66 -29.63 4.50
C THR A 7 0.23 -28.72 5.33
N ASP A 8 0.32 -27.44 4.98
CA ASP A 8 0.96 -26.45 5.87
C ASP A 8 0.00 -25.28 6.07
N PRO A 9 -0.41 -24.95 7.31
CA PRO A 9 -1.08 -23.69 7.55
C PRO A 9 -0.11 -22.58 7.13
N PRO A 10 -0.57 -21.58 6.35
CA PRO A 10 0.27 -20.43 6.05
C PRO A 10 0.74 -19.83 7.38
N PRO A 11 1.99 -19.34 7.46
CA PRO A 11 2.45 -18.63 8.66
C PRO A 11 1.40 -17.58 9.00
N ILE A 12 1.00 -17.53 10.27
CA ILE A 12 -0.14 -16.73 10.75
C ILE A 12 0.11 -15.26 10.42
N ASP A 13 -0.27 -14.86 9.22
CA ASP A 13 -0.50 -13.50 8.82
C ASP A 13 -1.81 -13.13 9.49
N LEU A 14 -1.72 -12.58 10.70
CA LEU A 14 -2.85 -12.30 11.58
C LEU A 14 -3.87 -11.33 10.96
N LEU A 15 -3.66 -10.85 9.73
CA LEU A 15 -4.60 -10.07 8.95
C LEU A 15 -4.62 -10.64 7.53
N GLY A 16 -5.80 -11.09 7.09
CA GLY A 16 -6.03 -11.45 5.68
C GLY A 16 -5.91 -10.23 4.75
N PRO A 17 -6.31 -10.36 3.48
CA PRO A 17 -6.31 -9.22 2.57
C PRO A 17 -7.09 -8.04 3.16
N VAL A 18 -6.53 -6.84 3.04
CA VAL A 18 -7.16 -5.61 3.54
C VAL A 18 -7.68 -4.79 2.35
N LEU A 19 -8.90 -4.29 2.48
CA LEU A 19 -9.50 -3.37 1.52
C LEU A 19 -9.25 -1.94 1.96
N GLY A 20 -8.89 -1.08 1.01
CA GLY A 20 -8.72 0.35 1.26
C GLY A 20 -8.39 1.08 -0.02
N GLU A 21 -7.85 2.28 0.12
CA GLU A 21 -7.45 3.10 -1.01
C GLU A 21 -5.95 3.02 -1.24
N VAL A 22 -5.60 2.93 -2.52
CA VAL A 22 -4.23 3.09 -3.00
C VAL A 22 -4.07 4.46 -3.63
N SER A 23 -3.03 5.16 -3.22
CA SER A 23 -2.58 6.38 -3.89
C SER A 23 -1.20 6.17 -4.52
N TRP A 24 -0.63 7.23 -5.07
CA TRP A 24 0.78 7.25 -5.44
C TRP A 24 1.51 8.41 -4.80
N PHE A 25 2.80 8.22 -4.55
CA PHE A 25 3.69 9.22 -3.99
C PHE A 25 5.03 9.21 -4.72
N CYS A 26 5.73 10.34 -4.67
CA CYS A 26 7.12 10.40 -5.10
C CYS A 26 8.03 10.05 -3.92
N CYS A 27 9.01 9.19 -4.13
CA CYS A 27 10.08 8.99 -3.16
C CYS A 27 10.84 10.31 -2.95
N GLY A 28 10.80 10.85 -1.73
CA GLY A 28 11.26 12.20 -1.40
C GLY A 28 10.81 12.60 0.00
N THR A 29 11.38 13.66 0.58
CA THR A 29 10.89 14.24 1.85
C THR A 29 9.74 15.23 1.66
N ALA A 30 9.22 15.41 0.45
CA ALA A 30 8.29 16.48 0.11
C ALA A 30 7.08 16.00 -0.70
N TRP A 31 5.90 16.52 -0.35
CA TRP A 31 4.69 16.48 -1.16
C TRP A 31 4.87 17.42 -2.36
N GLY A 32 5.15 16.89 -3.55
CA GLY A 32 5.40 17.67 -4.76
C GLY A 32 5.78 16.79 -5.97
N PRO A 33 6.00 17.38 -7.16
CA PRO A 33 6.48 16.65 -8.34
C PRO A 33 7.80 15.92 -8.01
N CYS A 34 7.94 14.69 -8.50
CA CYS A 34 9.03 13.77 -8.13
C CYS A 34 10.41 14.38 -8.40
N SER A 35 11.02 15.02 -7.42
CA SER A 35 12.35 15.64 -7.50
C SER A 35 13.41 14.79 -6.79
N SER A 36 14.67 15.09 -7.07
CA SER A 36 15.82 14.43 -6.46
C SER A 36 16.08 14.98 -5.05
N THR A 37 15.61 14.28 -4.02
CA THR A 37 16.40 13.76 -2.87
C THR A 37 15.44 13.34 -1.76
N GLY A 38 15.34 12.04 -1.57
CA GLY A 38 14.77 11.38 -0.39
C GLY A 38 14.71 9.90 -0.66
N LYS A 39 15.22 9.10 0.27
CA LYS A 39 15.27 7.64 0.14
C LYS A 39 14.17 6.95 0.94
N GLY A 40 13.16 7.72 1.38
CA GLY A 40 12.13 7.26 2.31
C GLY A 40 12.70 6.84 3.66
N ALA A 41 11.82 6.44 4.57
CA ALA A 41 12.16 5.93 5.88
C ALA A 41 13.05 4.68 5.84
N CYS A 42 13.02 3.90 4.74
CA CYS A 42 13.84 2.71 4.57
C CYS A 42 15.23 2.98 3.96
N GLY A 43 15.51 4.20 3.49
CA GLY A 43 16.79 4.48 2.82
C GLY A 43 16.92 3.89 1.40
N THR A 44 15.86 3.30 0.85
CA THR A 44 15.86 2.60 -0.45
C THR A 44 14.80 3.07 -1.45
N CYS A 45 13.97 4.05 -1.11
CA CYS A 45 12.88 4.52 -1.96
C CYS A 45 13.40 5.16 -3.25
N ASN A 46 12.84 4.74 -4.39
CA ASN A 46 13.03 5.33 -5.71
C ASN A 46 11.71 5.27 -6.51
N SER A 47 11.24 6.43 -6.98
CA SER A 47 9.99 6.57 -7.75
C SER A 47 9.95 5.72 -9.04
N GLY A 48 11.12 5.37 -9.60
CA GLY A 48 11.24 4.51 -10.77
C GLY A 48 11.16 3.00 -10.49
N ASN A 49 11.15 2.59 -9.21
CA ASN A 49 11.16 1.18 -8.81
C ASN A 49 9.78 0.69 -8.37
N MET A 50 9.58 -0.63 -8.31
CA MET A 50 8.34 -1.26 -7.82
C MET A 50 8.30 -1.28 -6.28
N GLN A 51 7.94 -0.14 -5.69
CA GLN A 51 7.99 0.08 -4.24
C GLN A 51 6.71 0.75 -3.72
N HIS A 52 6.55 0.75 -2.40
CA HIS A 52 5.44 1.42 -1.73
C HIS A 52 5.80 1.93 -0.32
N ALA A 53 4.97 2.81 0.21
CA ALA A 53 4.95 3.20 1.61
C ALA A 53 3.95 2.34 2.39
N TRP A 54 4.32 1.90 3.59
CA TRP A 54 3.44 1.14 4.48
C TRP A 54 3.30 1.79 5.87
N PRO A 55 2.07 1.94 6.42
CA PRO A 55 1.86 2.64 7.69
C PRO A 55 2.53 1.98 8.89
N ASN A 56 2.50 0.65 8.97
CA ASN A 56 3.00 -0.09 10.12
C ASN A 56 4.39 -0.69 9.85
N THR A 57 5.36 0.13 9.44
CA THR A 57 6.73 -0.32 9.13
C THR A 57 7.66 -0.38 10.34
N SER A 58 7.47 0.55 11.28
CA SER A 58 8.24 0.73 12.52
C SER A 58 7.35 1.44 13.55
N ASP A 59 7.78 1.53 14.81
CA ASP A 59 7.00 2.26 15.83
C ASP A 59 6.95 3.76 15.54
N ALA A 60 8.02 4.30 14.96
CA ALA A 60 8.05 5.68 14.48
C ALA A 60 7.08 5.90 13.31
N CYS A 61 6.87 4.90 12.46
CA CYS A 61 5.86 4.99 11.40
C CYS A 61 4.45 4.85 11.93
N TRP A 62 4.24 3.91 12.84
CA TRP A 62 2.94 3.73 13.45
C TRP A 62 2.48 4.99 14.20
N SER A 63 3.38 5.64 14.94
CA SER A 63 3.05 6.82 15.74
C SER A 63 2.55 8.02 14.93
N ILE A 64 2.94 8.12 13.66
CA ILE A 64 2.52 9.20 12.75
C ILE A 64 1.41 8.81 11.78
N THR A 65 1.26 7.52 11.44
CA THR A 65 0.32 7.09 10.39
C THR A 65 -1.03 6.65 10.93
N ARG A 66 -1.02 6.00 12.10
CA ARG A 66 -2.20 5.69 12.92
C ARG A 66 -3.46 5.21 12.18
N PRO A 67 -3.36 4.18 11.30
CA PRO A 67 -4.53 3.63 10.63
C PRO A 67 -5.57 3.07 11.62
N ASP A 68 -5.15 2.72 12.84
CA ASP A 68 -6.06 2.31 13.93
C ASP A 68 -7.09 3.37 14.31
N ARG A 69 -6.76 4.66 14.13
CA ARG A 69 -7.72 5.76 14.37
C ARG A 69 -8.87 5.77 13.36
N CYS A 70 -8.66 5.18 12.17
CA CYS A 70 -9.69 5.03 11.15
C CYS A 70 -10.43 3.69 11.25
N GLY A 71 -10.11 2.86 12.26
CA GLY A 71 -10.67 1.51 12.42
C GLY A 71 -9.94 0.43 11.64
N ASP A 72 -8.81 0.74 11.00
CA ASP A 72 -8.03 -0.22 10.22
C ASP A 72 -6.93 -0.87 11.06
N SER A 73 -6.84 -2.19 10.98
CA SER A 73 -5.73 -2.94 11.57
C SER A 73 -4.79 -3.38 10.47
N LEU A 74 -3.54 -2.94 10.51
CA LEU A 74 -2.49 -3.30 9.57
C LEU A 74 -1.36 -4.04 10.28
N SER A 75 -0.88 -5.14 9.71
CA SER A 75 0.20 -5.92 10.31
C SER A 75 1.54 -5.19 10.24
N ARG A 76 2.39 -5.39 11.27
CA ARG A 76 3.75 -4.84 11.26
C ARG A 76 4.56 -5.55 10.18
N ARG A 77 5.02 -4.78 9.18
CA ARG A 77 5.81 -5.28 8.03
C ARG A 77 6.96 -4.34 7.75
N THR A 78 8.19 -4.83 7.80
CA THR A 78 9.39 -3.99 7.73
C THR A 78 9.85 -3.75 6.29
N CYS A 79 10.76 -2.79 6.11
CA CYS A 79 11.41 -2.48 4.84
C CYS A 79 11.82 -3.73 4.04
N GLY A 80 11.52 -3.75 2.75
CA GLY A 80 11.78 -4.87 1.84
C GLY A 80 10.68 -5.95 1.81
N PHE A 81 9.76 -5.98 2.78
CA PHE A 81 8.60 -6.88 2.72
C PHE A 81 7.73 -6.57 1.50
N ARG A 82 7.12 -7.60 0.92
CA ARG A 82 6.40 -7.48 -0.35
C ARG A 82 4.89 -7.62 -0.15
N HIS A 83 4.16 -6.68 -0.73
CA HIS A 83 2.71 -6.76 -0.85
C HIS A 83 2.31 -6.87 -2.31
N LYS A 84 1.19 -7.54 -2.56
CA LYS A 84 0.44 -7.47 -3.79
C LYS A 84 -0.69 -6.46 -3.60
N THR A 85 -0.76 -5.47 -4.47
CA THR A 85 -1.87 -4.51 -4.53
C THR A 85 -2.68 -4.79 -5.78
N THR A 86 -3.98 -5.01 -5.62
CA THR A 86 -4.93 -5.25 -6.73
C THR A 86 -5.91 -4.09 -6.81
N ALA A 87 -5.97 -3.38 -7.94
CA ALA A 87 -6.97 -2.34 -8.15
C ALA A 87 -8.34 -2.99 -8.38
N LEU A 88 -9.32 -2.69 -7.51
CA LEU A 88 -10.65 -3.33 -7.57
C LEU A 88 -11.43 -2.93 -8.82
N CYS A 89 -11.09 -1.79 -9.44
CA CYS A 89 -11.75 -1.30 -10.64
C CYS A 89 -11.46 -2.14 -11.88
N SER A 90 -10.26 -2.70 -11.99
CA SER A 90 -9.78 -3.36 -13.21
C SER A 90 -9.31 -4.80 -12.98
N GLY A 91 -9.10 -5.20 -11.72
CA GLY A 91 -8.44 -6.45 -11.37
C GLY A 91 -6.93 -6.46 -11.66
N ALA A 92 -6.36 -5.37 -12.19
CA ALA A 92 -4.93 -5.26 -12.41
C ALA A 92 -4.18 -5.27 -11.07
N SER A 93 -3.04 -5.93 -11.02
CA SER A 93 -2.26 -6.06 -9.78
C SER A 93 -0.77 -5.82 -9.99
N VAL A 94 -0.11 -5.41 -8.92
CA VAL A 94 1.34 -5.17 -8.88
C VAL A 94 1.90 -5.68 -7.56
N VAL A 95 3.09 -6.28 -7.60
CA VAL A 95 3.84 -6.65 -6.39
C VAL A 95 4.94 -5.63 -6.17
N THR A 96 5.00 -5.07 -4.97
CA THR A 96 5.93 -4.00 -4.60
C THR A 96 6.58 -4.28 -3.25
N ALA A 97 7.76 -3.70 -3.01
CA ALA A 97 8.46 -3.81 -1.74
C ALA A 97 8.30 -2.53 -0.89
N ILE A 98 8.18 -2.68 0.43
CA ILE A 98 8.16 -1.55 1.37
C ILE A 98 9.47 -0.79 1.28
N ALA A 99 9.40 0.51 0.98
CA ALA A 99 10.56 1.40 0.92
C ALA A 99 10.35 2.72 1.67
N ASP A 100 9.16 2.97 2.20
CA ASP A 100 8.86 4.18 2.96
C ASP A 100 7.75 3.95 4.01
N CYS A 101 7.55 5.00 4.80
CA CYS A 101 6.56 5.17 5.82
C CYS A 101 5.38 5.98 5.28
N GLY A 102 4.17 5.48 5.48
CA GLY A 102 2.98 6.20 5.02
C GLY A 102 1.98 5.25 4.36
N PRO A 103 0.82 5.76 3.93
CA PRO A 103 0.32 7.13 4.12
C PRO A 103 0.11 7.50 5.60
N GLN A 104 -0.01 8.80 5.91
CA GLN A 104 -0.57 9.26 7.18
C GLN A 104 -2.09 9.02 7.19
N THR A 105 -2.49 7.75 7.32
CA THR A 105 -3.88 7.31 7.16
C THR A 105 -4.86 8.08 8.03
N ASP A 106 -4.48 8.47 9.25
CA ASP A 106 -5.35 9.20 10.17
C ASP A 106 -5.77 10.60 9.70
N LEU A 107 -4.99 11.24 8.83
CA LEU A 107 -5.38 12.50 8.16
C LEU A 107 -6.46 12.30 7.10
N PHE A 108 -6.62 11.06 6.61
CA PHE A 108 -7.51 10.69 5.51
C PHE A 108 -8.60 9.70 5.97
N CYS A 109 -8.91 9.61 7.27
CA CYS A 109 -10.00 8.76 7.75
C CYS A 109 -11.31 9.14 7.05
N GLY A 110 -11.98 8.15 6.45
CA GLY A 110 -13.22 8.35 5.71
C GLY A 110 -13.03 8.88 4.28
N GLU A 111 -11.78 9.09 3.81
CA GLU A 111 -11.51 9.24 2.38
C GLU A 111 -12.13 8.04 1.65
N ARG A 112 -12.67 8.31 0.46
CA ARG A 112 -13.41 7.31 -0.31
C ARG A 112 -13.24 7.54 -1.80
N SER A 113 -12.79 6.52 -2.48
CA SER A 113 -12.65 6.48 -3.93
C SER A 113 -13.47 5.33 -4.49
N CYS A 114 -14.08 5.59 -5.65
CA CYS A 114 -14.99 4.67 -6.31
C CYS A 114 -14.70 4.58 -7.80
N CYS A 115 -15.11 3.48 -8.40
CA CYS A 115 -15.21 3.28 -9.84
C CYS A 115 -16.49 2.52 -10.14
N GLY A 116 -17.53 3.27 -10.51
CA GLY A 116 -18.90 2.74 -10.53
C GLY A 116 -19.37 2.43 -9.11
N SER A 117 -19.89 1.22 -8.89
CA SER A 117 -20.38 0.75 -7.59
C SER A 117 -19.28 0.21 -6.67
N THR A 118 -18.05 0.01 -7.18
CA THR A 118 -16.92 -0.50 -6.40
C THR A 118 -16.24 0.67 -5.70
N CYS A 119 -16.22 0.64 -4.37
CA CYS A 119 -15.60 1.66 -3.54
C CYS A 119 -14.76 1.03 -2.42
N ALA A 120 -13.79 1.77 -1.94
CA ALA A 120 -13.07 1.49 -0.70
C ALA A 120 -12.82 2.81 0.02
N SER A 121 -12.45 2.72 1.30
CA SER A 121 -12.21 3.88 2.14
C SER A 121 -10.89 3.74 2.88
N ASN A 122 -10.38 4.89 3.32
CA ASN A 122 -9.11 5.05 4.03
C ASN A 122 -7.91 4.74 3.12
N ARG A 123 -6.97 5.68 3.06
CA ARG A 123 -5.72 5.48 2.33
C ARG A 123 -4.79 4.59 3.13
N LEU A 124 -4.51 3.40 2.62
CA LEU A 124 -3.73 2.37 3.35
C LEU A 124 -2.37 2.09 2.72
N ILE A 125 -2.18 2.45 1.45
CA ILE A 125 -0.92 2.21 0.74
C ILE A 125 -0.66 3.28 -0.31
N ASP A 126 0.58 3.76 -0.38
CA ASP A 126 1.02 4.67 -1.43
C ASP A 126 2.06 3.96 -2.29
N LEU A 127 1.78 3.83 -3.59
CA LEU A 127 2.70 3.22 -4.54
C LEU A 127 3.65 4.27 -5.13
N THR A 128 4.85 3.87 -5.50
CA THR A 128 5.67 4.70 -6.38
C THR A 128 4.96 4.89 -7.74
N PRO A 129 5.29 5.93 -8.53
CA PRO A 129 4.67 6.15 -9.82
C PRO A 129 4.89 4.98 -10.78
N ALA A 130 6.06 4.34 -10.74
CA ALA A 130 6.35 3.14 -11.53
C ALA A 130 5.41 1.97 -11.20
N ALA A 131 5.09 1.78 -9.92
CA ALA A 131 4.17 0.74 -9.46
C ALA A 131 2.70 1.09 -9.73
N TYR A 132 2.27 2.31 -9.40
CA TYR A 132 0.89 2.75 -9.63
C TYR A 132 0.51 2.68 -11.11
N SER A 133 1.44 3.04 -12.00
CA SER A 133 1.27 2.96 -13.46
C SER A 133 1.04 1.53 -13.98
N LYS A 134 1.22 0.49 -13.15
CA LYS A 134 0.86 -0.89 -13.50
C LYS A 134 -0.61 -1.22 -13.25
N ILE A 135 -1.30 -0.45 -12.41
CA ILE A 135 -2.69 -0.71 -12.02
C ILE A 135 -3.65 0.41 -12.44
N ALA A 136 -3.18 1.64 -12.62
CA ALA A 136 -3.96 2.79 -13.07
C ALA A 136 -3.10 3.92 -13.66
N SER A 137 -3.71 4.89 -14.35
CA SER A 137 -3.04 6.13 -14.76
C SER A 137 -2.77 7.02 -13.55
N LEU A 138 -1.59 7.65 -13.45
CA LEU A 138 -1.26 8.58 -12.35
C LEU A 138 -2.29 9.70 -12.17
N SER A 139 -2.94 10.12 -13.26
CA SER A 139 -3.99 11.15 -13.23
C SER A 139 -5.22 10.74 -12.41
N THR A 140 -5.40 9.47 -12.06
CA THR A 140 -6.53 9.03 -11.24
C THR A 140 -6.33 9.36 -9.76
N GLY A 141 -5.08 9.52 -9.31
CA GLY A 141 -4.73 9.88 -7.93
C GLY A 141 -4.99 8.78 -6.91
N LEU A 142 -6.25 8.35 -6.79
CA LEU A 142 -6.73 7.34 -5.85
C LEU A 142 -7.50 6.25 -6.57
N ARG A 143 -7.40 5.02 -6.06
CA ARG A 143 -8.23 3.89 -6.48
C ARG A 143 -8.60 3.00 -5.29
N PRO A 144 -9.79 2.39 -5.32
CA PRO A 144 -10.09 1.31 -4.40
C PRO A 144 -9.22 0.08 -4.73
N CYS A 145 -8.64 -0.53 -3.70
CA CYS A 145 -7.73 -1.67 -3.83
C CYS A 145 -7.93 -2.73 -2.75
N GLU A 146 -7.40 -3.91 -3.04
CA GLU A 146 -7.09 -4.95 -2.07
C GLU A 146 -5.57 -5.07 -1.92
N ILE A 147 -5.10 -5.25 -0.69
CA ILE A 147 -3.70 -5.44 -0.34
C ILE A 147 -3.55 -6.80 0.32
N SER A 148 -2.70 -7.66 -0.23
CA SER A 148 -2.38 -8.99 0.30
C SER A 148 -0.87 -9.21 0.34
N THR A 149 -0.44 -10.23 1.06
CA THR A 149 0.95 -10.67 1.04
C THR A 149 1.29 -11.38 -0.27
N ALA A 150 2.56 -11.28 -0.69
CA ALA A 150 3.04 -11.73 -2.01
C ALA A 150 4.17 -12.76 -1.93
#